data_AF-A0A2D4P0X3-F1
#
_entry.id   AF-A0A2D4P0X3-F1
#
_cell.length_a   1.000
_cell.length_b   1.000
_cell.length_c   1.000
_cell.angle_alpha   90.00
_cell.angle_beta   90.00
_cell.angle_gamma   90.00
#
_symmetry.space_group_name_H-M   'P 1'
#
loop_
_entity.id
_entity.type
_entity.pdbx_description
1 polymer ?
#
loop_
_entity_poly.entity_id
_entity_poly.type
_entity_poly.pdbx_seq_one_letter_code
_entity_poly.pdbx_strand_id
1 'polypeptide(L)'
;MGKGVVSDNHPYCVAAARSRALQYADVIVLLGARLNWILHFGLPPRFQPDVKVIQVDIFAEELGNNVKPAAALLGDVKAVTDQLLHEFNKKLWRYPSDTDWWKDLRVKMQSNVAISKALSLEKQLPMNYYTVFHYVREILPKDCILISEGANTMDIGRTMLPNYLPRHRLDAGTFGTMGVGLGFAIAAAIVAKTYNPAQRVICIEGDSAFGFSGMEVETICRQNLPIIIIIINNNGIYTGLDSNTWKDMLKLGEPSTYAPPVALLPDARYEQIMSAFGGKGYFVQTPEELQAALKISLAEKLVPSLLNVMINPQSDRKKQDFQWLTRSNM
;
A
#
# COMPACT_ATOMS: atom_id res chain seq x y z
N MET A 1 -6.33 -6.16 2.21
CA MET A 1 -7.09 -4.87 2.10
C MET A 1 -8.01 -4.60 3.32
N GLY A 2 -7.55 -4.79 4.57
CA GLY A 2 -8.38 -4.54 5.77
C GLY A 2 -8.37 -3.10 6.31
N LYS A 3 -7.49 -2.23 5.79
CA LYS A 3 -7.38 -0.81 6.20
C LYS A 3 -8.70 -0.08 5.97
N GLY A 4 -9.05 0.81 6.89
CA GLY A 4 -10.27 1.61 6.82
C GLY A 4 -11.56 0.93 7.31
N VAL A 5 -11.57 -0.40 7.57
CA VAL A 5 -12.69 -1.06 8.30
C VAL A 5 -12.91 -0.38 9.64
N VAL A 6 -11.82 -0.13 10.35
CA VAL A 6 -11.70 0.96 11.32
C VAL A 6 -10.74 1.97 10.72
N SER A 7 -11.02 3.27 10.90
CA SER A 7 -10.16 4.34 10.40
C SER A 7 -8.71 4.12 10.87
N ASP A 8 -7.73 4.29 9.96
CA ASP A 8 -6.31 4.14 10.32
C ASP A 8 -5.83 5.19 11.35
N ASN A 9 -6.59 6.28 11.54
CA ASN A 9 -6.34 7.29 12.58
C ASN A 9 -6.95 6.93 13.94
N HIS A 10 -7.62 5.78 14.06
CA HIS A 10 -8.23 5.37 15.32
C HIS A 10 -7.17 5.20 16.41
N PRO A 11 -7.41 5.65 17.66
CA PRO A 11 -6.42 5.61 18.74
C PRO A 11 -5.93 4.21 19.11
N TYR A 12 -6.68 3.17 18.75
CA TYR A 12 -6.30 1.75 18.93
C TYR A 12 -5.77 1.08 17.66
N CYS A 13 -5.52 1.83 16.58
CA CYS A 13 -4.85 1.28 15.39
C CYS A 13 -3.35 1.14 15.65
N VAL A 14 -2.87 -0.10 15.77
CA VAL A 14 -1.46 -0.41 16.09
C VAL A 14 -0.61 -0.70 14.86
N ALA A 15 -1.06 -0.32 13.66
CA ALA A 15 -0.38 -0.64 12.40
C ALA A 15 1.10 -0.19 12.39
N ALA A 16 1.39 0.99 12.95
CA ALA A 16 2.75 1.51 13.08
C ALA A 16 3.65 0.72 14.06
N ALA A 17 3.09 -0.22 14.83
CA ALA A 17 3.83 -1.12 15.73
C ALA A 17 3.51 -2.61 15.46
N ARG A 18 3.10 -2.97 14.24
CA ARG A 18 2.69 -4.36 13.86
C ARG A 18 3.61 -5.44 14.42
N SER A 19 4.92 -5.35 14.19
CA SER A 19 5.87 -6.39 14.63
C SER A 19 5.87 -6.55 16.15
N ARG A 20 5.82 -5.43 16.88
CA ARG A 20 5.74 -5.43 18.35
C ARG A 20 4.41 -6.02 18.82
N ALA A 21 3.30 -5.63 18.21
CA ALA A 21 1.98 -6.18 18.55
C ALA A 21 1.92 -7.70 18.35
N LEU A 22 2.44 -8.23 17.24
CA LEU A 22 2.39 -9.68 16.97
C LEU A 22 3.35 -10.47 17.87
N GLN A 23 4.51 -9.93 18.22
CA GLN A 23 5.52 -10.62 19.04
C GLN A 23 5.15 -10.73 20.52
N TYR A 24 4.27 -9.86 21.01
CA TYR A 24 3.97 -9.74 22.44
C TYR A 24 2.47 -9.88 22.77
N ALA A 25 1.60 -10.09 21.78
CA ALA A 25 0.20 -10.39 22.02
C ALA A 25 0.05 -11.82 22.57
N ASP A 26 -0.61 -11.94 23.71
CA ASP A 26 -1.00 -13.21 24.34
C ASP A 26 -2.27 -13.81 23.70
N VAL A 27 -3.15 -12.94 23.17
CA VAL A 27 -4.37 -13.32 22.44
C VAL A 27 -4.50 -12.51 21.16
N ILE A 28 -4.81 -13.18 20.04
CA ILE A 28 -5.13 -12.55 18.75
C ILE A 28 -6.51 -13.01 18.28
N VAL A 29 -7.37 -12.06 17.92
CA VAL A 29 -8.65 -12.32 17.26
C VAL A 29 -8.51 -12.03 15.77
N LEU A 30 -8.66 -13.05 14.94
CA LEU A 30 -8.68 -12.95 13.48
C LEU A 30 -10.13 -12.88 13.00
N LEU A 31 -10.49 -11.76 12.36
CA LEU A 31 -11.81 -11.54 11.78
C LEU A 31 -11.71 -11.59 10.25
N GLY A 32 -12.09 -12.71 9.63
CA GLY A 32 -12.02 -12.87 8.16
C GLY A 32 -10.62 -12.71 7.60
N ALA A 33 -9.61 -13.17 8.35
CA ALA A 33 -8.20 -13.08 7.99
C ALA A 33 -7.53 -14.45 8.13
N ARG A 34 -6.87 -14.89 7.05
CA ARG A 34 -6.15 -16.16 7.00
C ARG A 34 -4.74 -15.99 7.55
N LEU A 35 -4.28 -16.97 8.34
CA LEU A 35 -2.87 -17.12 8.71
C LEU A 35 -2.08 -17.70 7.53
N ASN A 36 -1.98 -16.94 6.44
CA ASN A 36 -1.18 -17.32 5.27
C ASN A 36 0.18 -16.60 5.28
N TRP A 37 0.89 -16.59 4.15
CA TRP A 37 2.21 -15.95 4.02
C TRP A 37 2.26 -14.47 4.43
N ILE A 38 1.15 -13.72 4.27
CA ILE A 38 1.04 -12.30 4.66
C ILE A 38 1.12 -12.15 6.19
N LEU A 39 0.48 -13.05 6.91
CA LEU A 39 0.56 -13.17 8.37
C LEU A 39 1.55 -14.25 8.80
N HIS A 40 2.46 -14.63 7.91
CA HIS A 40 3.57 -15.54 8.20
C HIS A 40 3.15 -16.82 8.91
N PHE A 41 1.99 -17.35 8.51
CA PHE A 41 1.40 -18.57 9.03
C PHE A 41 1.12 -18.55 10.54
N GLY A 42 1.17 -17.38 11.20
CA GLY A 42 1.00 -17.27 12.65
C GLY A 42 2.19 -17.79 13.46
N LEU A 43 3.37 -17.94 12.84
CA LEU A 43 4.50 -18.64 13.45
C LEU A 43 5.58 -17.70 14.04
N PRO A 44 6.34 -18.17 15.06
CA PRO A 44 7.56 -17.51 15.52
C PRO A 44 8.62 -17.36 14.41
N PRO A 45 9.53 -16.38 14.50
CA PRO A 45 9.69 -15.38 15.57
C PRO A 45 8.79 -14.14 15.41
N ARG A 46 7.82 -14.20 14.48
CA ARG A 46 6.96 -13.05 14.15
C ARG A 46 5.75 -12.96 15.06
N PHE A 47 5.27 -14.11 15.52
CA PHE A 47 4.24 -14.25 16.53
C PHE A 47 4.86 -14.76 17.84
N GLN A 48 4.25 -14.39 18.97
CA GLN A 48 4.59 -14.99 20.25
C GLN A 48 4.38 -16.52 20.19
N PRO A 49 5.32 -17.38 20.62
CA PRO A 49 5.21 -18.84 20.48
C PRO A 49 3.97 -19.47 21.11
N ASP A 50 3.46 -18.89 22.20
CA ASP A 50 2.31 -19.36 22.98
C ASP A 50 1.05 -18.51 22.79
N VAL A 51 0.99 -17.69 21.73
CA VAL A 51 -0.18 -16.85 21.44
C VAL A 51 -1.44 -17.71 21.26
N LYS A 52 -2.53 -17.28 21.87
CA LYS A 52 -3.86 -17.89 21.68
C LYS A 52 -4.55 -17.21 20.52
N VAL A 53 -4.86 -17.97 19.47
CA VAL A 53 -5.59 -17.46 18.30
C VAL A 53 -7.08 -17.78 18.44
N ILE A 54 -7.92 -16.76 18.35
CA ILE A 54 -9.37 -16.88 18.13
C ILE A 54 -9.60 -16.58 16.65
N GLN A 55 -10.17 -17.53 15.91
CA GLN A 55 -10.33 -17.40 14.46
C GLN A 55 -11.82 -17.38 14.09
N VAL A 56 -12.23 -16.33 13.40
CA VAL A 56 -13.56 -16.17 12.81
C VAL A 56 -13.43 -16.24 11.30
N ASP A 57 -14.05 -17.25 10.70
CA ASP A 57 -14.11 -17.41 9.26
C ASP A 57 -15.43 -18.08 8.85
N ILE A 58 -15.90 -17.77 7.64
CA ILE A 58 -17.10 -18.39 7.07
C ILE A 58 -16.77 -19.75 6.46
N PHE A 59 -15.51 -19.99 6.10
CA PHE A 59 -15.01 -21.23 5.52
C PHE A 59 -14.41 -22.12 6.60
N ALA A 60 -14.98 -23.32 6.76
CA ALA A 60 -14.55 -24.26 7.80
C ALA A 60 -13.13 -24.77 7.57
N GLU A 61 -12.72 -24.88 6.30
CA GLU A 61 -11.38 -25.33 5.88
C GLU A 61 -10.25 -24.37 6.29
N GLU A 62 -10.55 -23.10 6.56
CA GLU A 62 -9.55 -22.14 7.03
C GLU A 62 -9.28 -22.23 8.53
N LEU A 63 -10.21 -22.81 9.30
CA LEU A 63 -10.14 -22.88 10.75
C LEU A 63 -9.09 -23.90 11.20
N GLY A 64 -7.96 -23.41 11.72
CA GLY A 64 -6.87 -24.27 12.18
C GLY A 64 -5.94 -24.79 11.10
N ASN A 65 -6.02 -24.25 9.88
CA ASN A 65 -5.17 -24.66 8.75
C ASN A 65 -3.65 -24.48 9.02
N ASN A 66 -3.27 -23.45 9.80
CA ASN A 66 -1.85 -23.15 10.08
C ASN A 66 -1.50 -23.22 11.58
N VAL A 67 -2.31 -22.58 12.42
CA VAL A 67 -2.17 -22.61 13.88
C VAL A 67 -3.47 -23.12 14.46
N LYS A 68 -3.42 -24.08 15.38
CA LYS A 68 -4.61 -24.58 16.08
C LYS A 68 -5.23 -23.43 16.91
N PRO A 69 -6.46 -23.00 16.61
CA PRO A 69 -7.08 -21.91 17.34
C PRO A 69 -7.48 -22.37 18.75
N ALA A 70 -7.36 -21.45 19.73
CA ALA A 70 -7.93 -21.62 21.06
C ALA A 70 -9.47 -21.61 21.02
N ALA A 71 -10.05 -20.85 20.08
CA ALA A 71 -11.47 -20.91 19.75
C ALA A 71 -11.68 -20.69 18.24
N ALA A 72 -12.44 -21.58 17.61
CA ALA A 72 -12.83 -21.50 16.22
C ALA A 72 -14.31 -21.10 16.14
N LEU A 73 -14.60 -19.97 15.48
CA LEU A 73 -15.94 -19.41 15.34
C LEU A 73 -16.33 -19.44 13.86
N LEU A 74 -16.97 -20.54 13.44
CA LEU A 74 -17.45 -20.73 12.07
C LEU A 74 -18.69 -19.86 11.85
N GLY A 75 -18.58 -18.87 10.96
CA GLY A 75 -19.70 -18.02 10.59
C GLY A 75 -19.31 -16.72 9.90
N ASP A 76 -20.33 -16.02 9.40
CA ASP A 76 -20.17 -14.66 8.88
C ASP A 76 -19.60 -13.72 9.96
N VAL A 77 -18.60 -12.93 9.59
CA VAL A 77 -17.88 -12.03 10.53
C VAL A 77 -18.85 -11.06 11.20
N LYS A 78 -19.82 -10.49 10.46
CA LYS A 78 -20.78 -9.57 11.04
C LYS A 78 -21.63 -10.28 12.10
N ALA A 79 -22.23 -11.42 11.76
CA ALA A 79 -23.05 -12.20 12.69
C ALA A 79 -22.30 -12.59 13.97
N VAL A 80 -21.04 -13.04 13.84
CA VAL A 80 -20.20 -13.41 15.00
C VAL A 80 -19.86 -12.17 15.84
N THR A 81 -19.48 -11.05 15.21
CA THR A 81 -19.19 -9.82 15.96
C THR A 81 -20.41 -9.25 16.68
N ASP A 82 -21.61 -9.34 16.10
CA ASP A 82 -22.86 -8.92 16.72
C ASP A 82 -23.13 -9.74 18.02
N GLN A 83 -22.87 -11.05 17.99
CA GLN A 83 -22.99 -11.93 19.16
C GLN A 83 -21.93 -11.63 20.23
N LEU A 84 -20.67 -11.42 19.83
CA LEU A 84 -19.60 -11.06 20.77
C LEU A 84 -19.93 -9.73 21.47
N LEU A 85 -20.40 -8.72 20.73
CA LEU A 85 -20.82 -7.44 21.30
C LEU A 85 -22.00 -7.60 22.25
N HIS A 86 -22.96 -8.46 21.94
CA HIS A 86 -24.07 -8.76 22.85
C HIS A 86 -23.57 -9.32 24.19
N GLU A 87 -22.63 -10.26 24.18
CA GLU A 87 -22.04 -10.80 25.42
C GLU A 87 -21.21 -9.76 26.19
N PHE A 88 -20.41 -8.94 25.50
CA PHE A 88 -19.66 -7.85 26.12
C PHE A 88 -20.55 -6.77 26.72
N ASN A 89 -21.76 -6.56 26.20
CA ASN A 89 -22.71 -5.59 26.78
C ASN A 89 -23.37 -6.10 28.06
N LYS A 90 -23.43 -7.42 28.31
CA LYS A 90 -23.96 -7.99 29.57
C LYS A 90 -23.07 -7.70 30.77
N LYS A 91 -21.76 -7.60 30.54
CA LYS A 91 -20.77 -7.25 31.55
C LYS A 91 -19.94 -6.10 30.99
N LEU A 92 -20.24 -4.87 31.41
CA LEU A 92 -19.52 -3.65 31.02
C LEU A 92 -18.04 -3.74 31.41
N TRP A 93 -17.27 -4.45 30.62
CA TRP A 93 -15.84 -4.65 30.78
C TRP A 93 -15.13 -3.92 29.64
N ARG A 94 -14.09 -3.17 30.01
CA ARG A 94 -13.20 -2.50 29.07
C ARG A 94 -11.78 -2.75 29.51
N TYR A 95 -10.92 -3.11 28.57
CA TYR A 95 -9.49 -3.18 28.83
C TYR A 95 -8.95 -1.76 29.03
N PRO A 96 -8.27 -1.45 30.16
CA PRO A 96 -7.81 -0.09 30.45
C PRO A 96 -6.83 0.42 29.39
N SER A 97 -6.90 1.71 29.06
CA SER A 97 -6.03 2.32 28.04
C SER A 97 -4.63 2.67 28.54
N ASP A 98 -4.39 2.60 29.85
CA ASP A 98 -3.17 3.00 30.55
C ASP A 98 -2.30 1.81 31.00
N THR A 99 -2.58 0.62 30.48
CA THR A 99 -1.77 -0.59 30.73
C THR A 99 -0.39 -0.51 30.08
N ASP A 100 0.54 -1.32 30.57
CA ASP A 100 1.90 -1.38 30.05
C ASP A 100 1.93 -1.86 28.59
N TRP A 101 1.00 -2.73 28.18
CA TRP A 101 0.77 -3.10 26.79
C TRP A 101 0.56 -1.88 25.89
N TRP A 102 -0.39 -1.01 26.25
CA TRP A 102 -0.68 0.18 25.46
C TRP A 102 0.44 1.21 25.51
N LYS A 103 1.13 1.35 26.64
CA LYS A 103 2.31 2.23 26.74
C LYS A 103 3.43 1.78 25.80
N ASP A 104 3.77 0.50 25.83
CA ASP A 104 4.82 -0.09 24.97
C ASP A 104 4.51 0.10 23.49
N LEU A 105 3.28 -0.22 23.07
CA LEU A 105 2.86 -0.02 21.69
C LEU A 105 2.90 1.44 21.25
N ARG A 106 2.44 2.38 22.09
CA ARG A 106 2.48 3.82 21.78
C ARG A 106 3.91 4.31 21.60
N VAL A 107 4.84 3.90 22.47
CA VAL A 107 6.27 4.24 22.34
C VAL A 107 6.81 3.73 21.01
N LYS A 108 6.52 2.48 20.65
CA LYS A 108 6.97 1.92 19.37
C LYS A 108 6.34 2.61 18.17
N MET A 109 5.04 2.91 18.22
CA MET A 109 4.34 3.66 17.17
C MET A 109 4.95 5.05 16.98
N GLN A 110 5.18 5.80 18.07
CA GLN A 110 5.79 7.12 18.03
C GLN A 110 7.19 7.09 17.41
N SER A 111 8.04 6.14 17.82
CA SER A 111 9.36 5.93 17.22
C SER A 111 9.28 5.64 15.72
N ASN A 112 8.39 4.74 15.31
CA ASN A 112 8.23 4.38 13.91
C ASN A 112 7.68 5.51 13.03
N VAL A 113 6.74 6.30 13.57
CA VAL A 113 6.20 7.51 12.93
C VAL A 113 7.27 8.58 12.81
N ALA A 114 8.10 8.78 13.84
CA ALA A 114 9.19 9.76 13.82
C ALA A 114 10.22 9.43 12.72
N ILE A 115 10.60 8.17 12.56
CA ILE A 115 11.52 7.73 11.48
C ILE A 115 10.91 8.01 10.11
N SER A 116 9.66 7.60 9.89
CA SER A 116 8.97 7.85 8.62
C SER A 116 8.82 9.35 8.33
N LYS A 117 8.55 10.16 9.36
CA LYS A 117 8.47 11.63 9.25
C LYS A 117 9.81 12.24 8.88
N ALA A 118 10.92 11.78 9.46
CA ALA A 118 12.25 12.26 9.11
C ALA A 118 12.56 12.03 7.62
N LEU A 119 12.34 10.80 7.13
CA LEU A 119 12.52 10.45 5.71
C LEU A 119 11.61 11.26 4.79
N SER A 120 10.38 11.56 5.23
CA SER A 120 9.41 12.34 4.46
C SER A 120 9.80 13.80 4.24
N LEU A 121 10.65 14.35 5.11
CA LEU A 121 11.06 15.75 5.12
C LEU A 121 12.44 15.96 4.51
N GLU A 122 13.06 14.90 3.99
CA GLU A 122 14.30 15.00 3.22
C GLU A 122 14.06 15.83 1.96
N LYS A 123 14.98 16.77 1.70
CA LYS A 123 14.93 17.68 0.55
C LYS A 123 15.83 17.24 -0.61
N GLN A 124 16.32 16.00 -0.58
CA GLN A 124 17.19 15.48 -1.62
C GLN A 124 16.40 15.27 -2.92
N LEU A 125 17.05 15.61 -4.04
CA LEU A 125 16.62 15.22 -5.38
C LEU A 125 17.59 14.17 -5.96
N PRO A 126 17.09 13.20 -6.73
CA PRO A 126 15.67 12.87 -6.91
C PRO A 126 14.98 12.47 -5.58
N MET A 127 13.66 12.63 -5.49
CA MET A 127 12.89 12.39 -4.25
C MET A 127 13.02 10.95 -3.76
N ASN A 128 12.77 10.68 -2.48
CA ASN A 128 12.58 9.33 -1.97
C ASN A 128 11.07 8.96 -1.92
N TYR A 129 10.74 7.68 -1.73
CA TYR A 129 9.34 7.22 -1.60
C TYR A 129 8.53 7.96 -0.51
N TYR A 130 9.14 8.24 0.64
CA TYR A 130 8.48 8.87 1.79
C TYR A 130 8.12 10.32 1.49
N THR A 131 9.03 11.07 0.84
CA THR A 131 8.78 12.45 0.40
C THR A 131 7.62 12.49 -0.58
N VAL A 132 7.59 11.59 -1.58
CA VAL A 132 6.47 11.52 -2.54
C VAL A 132 5.16 11.22 -1.82
N PHE A 133 5.10 10.16 -1.02
CA PHE A 133 3.86 9.79 -0.34
C PHE A 133 3.42 10.78 0.73
N HIS A 134 4.34 11.55 1.32
CA HIS A 134 4.00 12.65 2.21
C HIS A 134 3.18 13.72 1.47
N TYR A 135 3.69 14.24 0.36
CA TYR A 135 2.96 15.27 -0.41
C TYR A 135 1.69 14.74 -1.06
N VAL A 136 1.68 13.48 -1.53
CA VAL A 136 0.45 12.82 -1.98
C VAL A 136 -0.58 12.78 -0.86
N ARG A 137 -0.22 12.28 0.33
CA ARG A 137 -1.13 12.19 1.49
C ARG A 137 -1.74 13.53 1.88
N GLU A 138 -0.97 14.61 1.89
CA GLU A 138 -1.43 15.94 2.30
C GLU A 138 -2.50 16.50 1.34
N ILE A 139 -2.49 16.08 0.08
CA ILE A 139 -3.36 16.61 -0.96
C ILE A 139 -4.57 15.71 -1.25
N LEU A 140 -4.44 14.40 -1.08
CA LEU A 140 -5.52 13.47 -1.43
C LEU A 140 -6.77 13.67 -0.55
N PRO A 141 -7.97 13.61 -1.14
CA PRO A 141 -9.22 13.54 -0.38
C PRO A 141 -9.21 12.32 0.56
N LYS A 142 -9.65 12.50 1.81
CA LYS A 142 -9.68 11.41 2.81
C LYS A 142 -10.60 10.26 2.40
N ASP A 143 -11.60 10.55 1.60
CA ASP A 143 -12.53 9.55 1.11
C ASP A 143 -12.05 8.91 -0.19
N CYS A 144 -10.91 9.26 -0.81
CA CYS A 144 -10.50 8.68 -2.10
C CYS A 144 -10.34 7.14 -2.09
N ILE A 145 -10.63 6.50 -3.21
CA ILE A 145 -10.33 5.08 -3.44
C ILE A 145 -8.90 4.99 -3.93
N LEU A 146 -8.07 4.25 -3.19
CA LEU A 146 -6.67 4.01 -3.51
C LEU A 146 -6.50 2.63 -4.14
N ILE A 147 -5.92 2.59 -5.33
CA ILE A 147 -5.39 1.38 -5.94
C ILE A 147 -3.88 1.44 -5.83
N SER A 148 -3.23 0.35 -5.47
CA SER A 148 -1.77 0.34 -5.31
C SER A 148 -1.14 -1.02 -5.53
N GLU A 149 -0.15 -1.09 -6.41
CA GLU A 149 0.70 -2.26 -6.63
C GLU A 149 2.17 -1.87 -6.86
N GLY A 150 3.04 -2.87 -7.08
CA GLY A 150 4.49 -2.76 -7.01
C GLY A 150 5.06 -3.24 -5.67
N ALA A 151 6.39 -3.28 -5.56
CA ALA A 151 7.04 -3.74 -4.34
C ALA A 151 7.16 -2.63 -3.29
N ASN A 152 8.17 -1.77 -3.42
CA ASN A 152 8.41 -0.65 -2.50
C ASN A 152 7.28 0.38 -2.56
N THR A 153 6.74 0.65 -3.75
CA THR A 153 5.56 1.50 -3.94
C THR A 153 4.37 1.06 -3.08
N MET A 154 3.98 -0.23 -3.14
CA MET A 154 2.85 -0.73 -2.37
C MET A 154 3.14 -0.82 -0.88
N ASP A 155 4.32 -1.31 -0.48
CA ASP A 155 4.62 -1.56 0.94
C ASP A 155 4.89 -0.28 1.74
N ILE A 156 5.64 0.65 1.16
CA ILE A 156 5.85 1.98 1.75
C ILE A 156 4.55 2.78 1.63
N GLY A 157 3.86 2.72 0.48
CA GLY A 157 2.57 3.38 0.27
C GLY A 157 1.51 2.92 1.28
N ARG A 158 1.41 1.63 1.58
CA ARG A 158 0.48 1.09 2.60
C ARG A 158 0.73 1.65 4.01
N THR A 159 1.98 2.02 4.31
CA THR A 159 2.38 2.65 5.57
C THR A 159 2.10 4.15 5.56
N MET A 160 2.41 4.82 4.45
CA MET A 160 2.36 6.28 4.34
C MET A 160 0.98 6.83 3.99
N LEU A 161 0.14 6.04 3.31
CA LEU A 161 -1.20 6.42 2.84
C LEU A 161 -2.28 5.74 3.69
N PRO A 162 -2.91 6.47 4.63
CA PRO A 162 -3.97 5.93 5.48
C PRO A 162 -5.29 5.79 4.71
N ASN A 163 -6.11 4.81 5.11
CA ASN A 163 -7.51 4.71 4.69
C ASN A 163 -8.42 5.08 5.86
N TYR A 164 -9.40 5.92 5.58
CA TYR A 164 -10.36 6.41 6.58
C TYR A 164 -11.72 5.72 6.50
N LEU A 165 -11.99 5.04 5.38
CA LEU A 165 -13.25 4.38 5.08
C LEU A 165 -13.02 2.93 4.61
N PRO A 166 -13.94 2.00 4.88
CA PRO A 166 -13.83 0.60 4.46
C PRO A 166 -13.91 0.48 2.95
N ARG A 167 -13.23 -0.53 2.37
CA ARG A 167 -13.27 -0.81 0.91
C ARG A 167 -12.76 0.33 0.01
N HIS A 168 -11.98 1.26 0.56
CA HIS A 168 -11.32 2.35 -0.18
C HIS A 168 -9.86 2.04 -0.54
N ARG A 169 -9.46 0.77 -0.43
CA ARG A 169 -8.15 0.30 -0.86
C ARG A 169 -8.29 -0.99 -1.65
N LEU A 170 -7.71 -1.02 -2.85
CA LEU A 170 -7.49 -2.21 -3.66
C LEU A 170 -5.97 -2.36 -3.88
N ASP A 171 -5.44 -3.56 -3.75
CA ASP A 171 -4.01 -3.82 -3.98
C ASP A 171 -3.78 -5.23 -4.55
N ALA A 172 -2.51 -5.61 -4.77
CA ALA A 172 -2.08 -6.87 -5.36
C ALA A 172 -2.57 -8.15 -4.64
N GLY A 173 -3.20 -8.00 -3.46
CA GLY A 173 -3.96 -9.06 -2.83
C GLY A 173 -3.13 -10.26 -2.39
N THR A 174 -3.77 -11.45 -2.38
CA THR A 174 -3.17 -12.66 -1.80
C THR A 174 -2.04 -13.24 -2.65
N PHE A 175 -2.06 -13.06 -3.97
CA PHE A 175 -1.03 -13.58 -4.87
C PHE A 175 0.07 -12.58 -5.17
N GLY A 176 -0.02 -11.34 -4.65
CA GLY A 176 0.96 -10.31 -4.96
C GLY A 176 1.07 -10.06 -6.46
N THR A 177 -0.06 -10.13 -7.17
CA THR A 177 -0.12 -10.05 -8.63
C THR A 177 0.18 -8.64 -9.10
N MET A 178 1.15 -8.47 -10.01
CA MET A 178 1.39 -7.22 -10.73
C MET A 178 0.51 -7.17 -11.98
N GLY A 179 -0.06 -6.00 -12.28
CA GLY A 179 -0.95 -5.77 -13.41
C GLY A 179 -2.43 -5.72 -13.06
N VAL A 180 -2.80 -5.76 -11.78
CA VAL A 180 -4.20 -5.58 -11.36
C VAL A 180 -4.59 -4.11 -11.27
N GLY A 181 -3.61 -3.20 -11.24
CA GLY A 181 -3.76 -1.78 -10.93
C GLY A 181 -4.81 -1.07 -11.79
N LEU A 182 -4.56 -0.93 -13.09
CA LEU A 182 -5.46 -0.15 -13.95
C LEU A 182 -6.85 -0.80 -14.10
N GLY A 183 -6.93 -2.13 -14.14
CA GLY A 183 -8.21 -2.84 -14.16
C GLY A 183 -9.05 -2.56 -12.91
N PHE A 184 -8.45 -2.59 -11.72
CA PHE A 184 -9.11 -2.21 -10.48
C PHE A 184 -9.50 -0.73 -10.45
N ALA A 185 -8.66 0.16 -10.99
CA ALA A 185 -8.97 1.58 -11.07
C ALA A 185 -10.17 1.87 -11.98
N ILE A 186 -10.25 1.20 -13.15
CA ILE A 186 -11.39 1.29 -14.06
C ILE A 186 -12.67 0.83 -13.34
N ALA A 187 -12.65 -0.34 -12.71
CA ALA A 187 -13.80 -0.87 -11.99
C ALA A 187 -14.25 0.07 -10.86
N ALA A 188 -13.31 0.58 -10.06
CA ALA A 188 -13.58 1.54 -8.99
C ALA A 188 -14.18 2.84 -9.54
N ALA A 189 -13.68 3.36 -10.66
CA ALA A 189 -14.17 4.59 -11.27
C ALA A 189 -15.58 4.45 -11.85
N ILE A 190 -15.91 3.29 -12.44
CA ILE A 190 -17.27 3.00 -12.92
C ILE A 190 -18.26 2.96 -11.75
N VAL A 191 -17.90 2.30 -10.65
CA VAL A 191 -18.71 2.26 -9.42
C VAL A 191 -18.86 3.67 -8.84
N ALA A 192 -17.76 4.42 -8.70
CA ALA A 192 -17.77 5.81 -8.24
C ALA A 192 -18.70 6.68 -9.10
N LYS A 193 -18.57 6.63 -10.44
CA LYS A 193 -19.43 7.37 -11.37
C LYS A 193 -20.92 7.06 -11.20
N THR A 194 -21.26 5.85 -10.77
CA THR A 194 -22.66 5.41 -10.59
C THR A 194 -23.22 5.84 -9.24
N TYR A 195 -22.46 5.67 -8.16
CA TYR A 195 -22.99 5.80 -6.79
C TYR A 195 -22.49 7.04 -6.03
N ASN A 196 -21.31 7.56 -6.36
CA ASN A 196 -20.74 8.76 -5.76
C ASN A 196 -19.80 9.47 -6.75
N PRO A 197 -20.32 10.27 -7.71
CA PRO A 197 -19.48 10.87 -8.76
C PRO A 197 -18.38 11.82 -8.25
N ALA A 198 -18.50 12.33 -7.02
CA ALA A 198 -17.46 13.15 -6.40
C ALA A 198 -16.24 12.32 -5.92
N GLN A 199 -16.43 11.02 -5.73
CA GLN A 199 -15.43 10.07 -5.28
C GLN A 199 -14.24 10.03 -6.24
N ARG A 200 -13.05 10.35 -5.74
CA ARG A 200 -11.82 10.26 -6.52
C ARG A 200 -11.20 8.87 -6.46
N VAL A 201 -10.68 8.43 -7.60
CA VAL A 201 -9.95 7.18 -7.78
C VAL A 201 -8.50 7.51 -8.10
N ILE A 202 -7.58 7.03 -7.27
CA ILE A 202 -6.15 7.29 -7.38
C ILE A 202 -5.44 5.93 -7.52
N CYS A 203 -4.69 5.74 -8.60
CA CYS A 203 -3.96 4.52 -8.92
C CYS A 203 -2.47 4.77 -8.74
N ILE A 204 -1.84 4.12 -7.77
CA ILE A 204 -0.44 4.37 -7.38
C ILE A 204 0.40 3.15 -7.72
N GLU A 205 1.23 3.31 -8.74
CA GLU A 205 1.89 2.22 -9.43
C GLU A 205 3.41 2.31 -9.28
N GLY A 206 4.09 1.18 -9.04
CA GLY A 206 5.52 1.12 -9.38
C GLY A 206 5.67 1.08 -10.91
N ASP A 207 6.72 1.66 -11.45
CA ASP A 207 7.03 1.65 -12.89
C ASP A 207 6.97 0.26 -13.54
N SER A 208 7.55 -0.77 -12.89
CA SER A 208 7.46 -2.16 -13.34
C SER A 208 6.04 -2.69 -13.30
N ALA A 209 5.29 -2.41 -12.22
CA ALA A 209 3.93 -2.91 -12.06
C ALA A 209 2.98 -2.29 -13.10
N PHE A 210 3.13 -0.99 -13.35
CA PHE A 210 2.43 -0.28 -14.42
C PHE A 210 2.63 -0.97 -15.78
N GLY A 211 3.84 -1.47 -16.07
CA GLY A 211 4.15 -2.16 -17.32
C GLY A 211 3.25 -3.35 -17.65
N PHE A 212 2.64 -4.00 -16.65
CA PHE A 212 1.76 -5.16 -16.87
C PHE A 212 0.35 -4.79 -17.36
N SER A 213 -0.12 -3.58 -17.05
CA SER A 213 -1.48 -3.14 -17.40
C SER A 213 -1.55 -1.76 -18.06
N GLY A 214 -0.40 -1.12 -18.33
CA GLY A 214 -0.31 0.27 -18.77
C GLY A 214 -1.01 0.59 -20.08
N MET A 215 -1.33 -0.41 -20.91
CA MET A 215 -2.11 -0.20 -22.12
C MET A 215 -3.58 0.18 -21.83
N GLU A 216 -4.08 -0.16 -20.64
CA GLU A 216 -5.43 0.21 -20.19
C GLU A 216 -5.59 1.72 -19.96
N VAL A 217 -4.51 2.52 -20.07
CA VAL A 217 -4.62 3.98 -20.18
C VAL A 217 -5.53 4.36 -21.35
N GLU A 218 -5.48 3.64 -22.47
CA GLU A 218 -6.42 3.83 -23.58
C GLU A 218 -7.87 3.65 -23.12
N THR A 219 -8.16 2.55 -22.40
CA THR A 219 -9.50 2.27 -21.87
C THR A 219 -9.98 3.36 -20.94
N ILE A 220 -9.11 3.85 -20.04
CA ILE A 220 -9.40 4.94 -19.10
C ILE A 220 -9.80 6.22 -19.86
N CYS A 221 -9.04 6.58 -20.90
CA CYS A 221 -9.33 7.74 -21.74
C CYS A 221 -10.61 7.57 -22.55
N ARG A 222 -10.77 6.44 -23.25
CA ARG A 222 -11.95 6.15 -24.08
C ARG A 222 -13.25 6.15 -23.28
N GLN A 223 -13.19 5.75 -22.01
CA GLN A 223 -14.34 5.75 -21.10
C GLN A 223 -14.53 7.09 -20.35
N ASN A 224 -13.65 8.08 -20.57
CA ASN A 224 -13.63 9.37 -19.86
C ASN A 224 -13.71 9.18 -18.33
N LEU A 225 -12.90 8.26 -17.79
CA LEU A 225 -12.85 7.99 -16.35
C LEU A 225 -11.81 8.92 -15.73
N PRO A 226 -12.18 9.81 -14.77
CA PRO A 226 -11.26 10.80 -14.21
C PRO A 226 -10.35 10.18 -13.13
N ILE A 227 -9.62 9.13 -13.52
CA ILE A 227 -8.63 8.43 -12.70
C ILE A 227 -7.34 9.23 -12.72
N ILE A 228 -6.71 9.36 -11.55
CA ILE A 228 -5.36 9.93 -11.41
C ILE A 228 -4.40 8.76 -11.21
N ILE A 229 -3.55 8.52 -12.19
CA ILE A 229 -2.47 7.54 -12.12
C ILE A 229 -1.22 8.26 -11.62
N ILE A 230 -0.54 7.69 -10.63
CA ILE A 230 0.73 8.18 -10.10
C ILE A 230 1.73 7.03 -10.21
N ILE A 231 2.64 7.14 -11.16
CA ILE A 231 3.74 6.19 -11.31
C ILE A 231 4.90 6.67 -10.46
N ILE A 232 5.36 5.81 -9.56
CA ILE A 232 6.58 5.99 -8.78
C ILE A 232 7.70 5.35 -9.59
N ASN A 233 8.47 6.18 -10.28
CA ASN A 233 9.48 5.78 -11.25
C ASN A 233 10.88 5.85 -10.64
N ASN A 234 11.40 4.69 -10.24
CA ASN A 234 12.77 4.50 -9.76
C ASN A 234 13.65 3.81 -10.81
N ASN A 235 13.19 3.71 -12.06
CA ASN A 235 13.84 3.02 -13.16
C ASN A 235 14.08 1.51 -12.91
N GLY A 236 13.22 0.82 -12.14
CA GLY A 236 13.48 -0.60 -11.87
C GLY A 236 12.62 -1.33 -10.83
N ILE A 237 12.77 -2.65 -10.84
CA ILE A 237 12.14 -3.58 -9.90
C ILE A 237 12.92 -3.55 -8.57
N TYR A 238 12.30 -3.01 -7.51
CA TYR A 238 12.92 -2.69 -6.20
C TYR A 238 13.97 -1.57 -6.25
N THR A 239 14.97 -1.70 -7.12
CA THR A 239 16.04 -0.73 -7.37
C THR A 239 16.25 -0.58 -8.87
N GLY A 240 16.62 0.61 -9.31
CA GLY A 240 16.92 0.89 -10.71
C GLY A 240 18.29 1.49 -10.91
N LEU A 241 18.56 1.90 -12.14
CA LEU A 241 19.81 2.56 -12.52
C LEU A 241 19.56 4.04 -12.83
N ASP A 242 20.54 4.87 -12.50
CA ASP A 242 20.58 6.22 -13.03
C ASP A 242 21.04 6.23 -14.50
N SER A 243 20.77 7.33 -15.19
CA SER A 243 21.01 7.47 -16.63
C SER A 243 22.49 7.42 -17.02
N ASN A 244 23.42 7.74 -16.11
CA ASN A 244 24.86 7.63 -16.37
C ASN A 244 25.31 6.17 -16.24
N THR A 245 24.91 5.49 -15.16
CA THR A 245 25.20 4.07 -14.96
C THR A 245 24.66 3.22 -16.11
N TRP A 246 23.45 3.52 -16.59
CA TRP A 246 22.89 2.86 -17.78
C TRP A 246 23.73 3.09 -19.04
N LYS A 247 24.15 4.33 -19.32
CA LYS A 247 25.01 4.63 -20.48
C LYS A 247 26.36 3.91 -20.40
N ASP A 248 26.93 3.78 -19.21
CA ASP A 248 28.18 3.04 -19.02
C ASP A 248 27.98 1.54 -19.27
N MET A 249 26.84 0.96 -18.87
CA MET A 249 26.51 -0.43 -19.22
C MET A 249 26.33 -0.64 -20.71
N LEU A 250 25.72 0.30 -21.44
CA LEU A 250 25.57 0.20 -22.89
C LEU A 250 26.92 0.22 -23.65
N LYS A 251 27.98 0.76 -23.05
CA LYS A 251 29.34 0.67 -23.62
C LYS A 251 29.90 -0.74 -23.55
N LEU A 252 29.40 -1.59 -22.65
CA LEU A 252 29.84 -2.98 -22.49
C LEU A 252 29.18 -3.91 -23.52
N GLY A 253 28.01 -3.54 -24.04
CA GLY A 253 27.31 -4.24 -25.11
C GLY A 253 25.79 -4.11 -24.99
N GLU A 254 25.06 -5.07 -25.56
CA GLU A 254 23.60 -5.06 -25.60
C GLU A 254 22.96 -5.06 -24.20
N PRO A 255 21.96 -4.19 -23.93
CA PRO A 255 21.35 -4.09 -22.60
C PRO A 255 20.74 -5.41 -22.10
N SER A 256 20.24 -6.28 -22.99
CA SER A 256 19.73 -7.61 -22.61
C SER A 256 20.76 -8.53 -21.95
N THR A 257 22.05 -8.24 -22.13
CA THR A 257 23.16 -9.04 -21.61
C THR A 257 23.82 -8.36 -20.41
N TYR A 258 23.93 -7.03 -20.42
CA TYR A 258 24.74 -6.28 -19.45
C TYR A 258 23.91 -5.50 -18.42
N ALA A 259 22.64 -5.18 -18.70
CA ALA A 259 21.79 -4.55 -17.71
C ALA A 259 21.28 -5.60 -16.71
N PRO A 260 21.24 -5.29 -15.40
CA PRO A 260 20.60 -6.14 -14.41
C PRO A 260 19.14 -6.42 -14.80
N PRO A 261 18.60 -7.62 -14.54
CA PRO A 261 17.21 -7.95 -14.89
C PRO A 261 16.17 -7.12 -14.11
N VAL A 262 16.61 -6.41 -13.07
CA VAL A 262 15.77 -5.47 -12.30
C VAL A 262 15.74 -4.07 -12.91
N ALA A 263 16.65 -3.73 -13.83
CA ALA A 263 16.72 -2.39 -14.39
C ALA A 263 15.65 -2.20 -15.48
N LEU A 264 14.97 -1.06 -15.43
CA LEU A 264 14.14 -0.54 -16.51
C LEU A 264 14.87 0.63 -17.18
N LEU A 265 14.33 1.08 -18.32
CA LEU A 265 14.90 2.20 -19.06
C LEU A 265 14.87 3.48 -18.19
N PRO A 266 16.03 4.11 -17.92
CA PRO A 266 16.05 5.35 -17.16
C PRO A 266 15.31 6.49 -17.87
N ASP A 267 14.65 7.34 -17.08
CA ASP A 267 13.90 8.50 -17.55
C ASP A 267 12.76 8.15 -18.54
N ALA A 268 12.25 6.91 -18.47
CA ALA A 268 11.11 6.48 -19.26
C ALA A 268 9.91 7.42 -19.07
N ARG A 269 9.34 7.88 -20.20
CA ARG A 269 8.33 8.95 -20.25
C ARG A 269 6.91 8.41 -20.25
N TYR A 270 6.54 7.69 -19.20
CA TYR A 270 5.22 7.04 -19.08
C TYR A 270 4.04 7.99 -19.21
N GLU A 271 4.19 9.25 -18.80
CA GLU A 271 3.13 10.25 -18.91
C GLU A 271 2.75 10.58 -20.35
N GLN A 272 3.63 10.33 -21.32
CA GLN A 272 3.33 10.53 -22.73
C GLN A 272 2.27 9.53 -23.24
N ILE A 273 2.18 8.34 -22.63
CA ILE A 273 1.14 7.35 -22.95
C ILE A 273 -0.25 7.95 -22.68
N MET A 274 -0.41 8.65 -21.56
CA MET A 274 -1.66 9.33 -21.21
C MET A 274 -2.01 10.43 -22.23
N SER A 275 -1.03 11.25 -22.60
CA SER A 275 -1.21 12.30 -23.61
C SER A 275 -1.55 11.74 -24.99
N ALA A 276 -0.98 10.58 -25.37
CA ALA A 276 -1.23 9.94 -26.66
C ALA A 276 -2.71 9.52 -26.84
N PHE A 277 -3.41 9.21 -25.75
CA PHE A 277 -4.85 8.88 -25.76
C PHE A 277 -5.76 10.05 -25.39
N GLY A 278 -5.23 11.28 -25.32
CA GLY A 278 -6.02 12.49 -25.06
C GLY A 278 -6.24 12.83 -23.58
N GLY A 279 -5.59 12.12 -22.66
CA GLY A 279 -5.54 12.49 -21.23
C GLY A 279 -4.43 13.51 -20.94
N LYS A 280 -4.19 13.81 -19.66
CA LYS A 280 -3.15 14.75 -19.21
C LYS A 280 -1.94 14.04 -18.61
N GLY A 281 -0.80 14.09 -19.28
CA GLY A 281 0.48 13.61 -18.76
C GLY A 281 1.28 14.69 -18.02
N TYR A 282 1.88 14.34 -16.89
CA TYR A 282 2.79 15.19 -16.11
C TYR A 282 4.08 14.45 -15.79
N PHE A 283 5.23 15.04 -16.17
CA PHE A 283 6.54 14.55 -15.77
C PHE A 283 7.00 15.34 -14.55
N VAL A 284 7.25 14.65 -13.44
CA VAL A 284 7.42 15.26 -12.11
C VAL A 284 8.76 14.82 -11.53
N GLN A 285 9.58 15.80 -11.17
CA GLN A 285 10.92 15.60 -10.59
C GLN A 285 11.07 16.25 -9.22
N THR A 286 10.20 17.21 -8.87
CA THR A 286 10.28 17.94 -7.59
C THR A 286 9.00 17.82 -6.77
N PRO A 287 9.08 18.06 -5.44
CA PRO A 287 7.89 18.19 -4.60
C PRO A 287 6.89 19.24 -5.08
N GLU A 288 7.37 20.36 -5.58
CA GLU A 288 6.54 21.47 -6.05
C GLU A 288 5.76 21.07 -7.31
N GLU A 289 6.43 20.41 -8.25
CA GLU A 289 5.80 19.85 -9.46
C GLU A 289 4.77 18.78 -9.11
N LEU A 290 5.07 17.90 -8.15
CA LEU A 290 4.14 16.87 -7.67
C LEU A 290 2.87 17.51 -7.11
N GLN A 291 3.02 18.47 -6.21
CA GLN A 291 1.89 19.15 -5.59
C GLN A 291 1.05 19.92 -6.63
N ALA A 292 1.70 20.61 -7.58
CA ALA A 292 1.03 21.35 -8.63
C ALA A 292 0.24 20.41 -9.56
N ALA A 293 0.89 19.37 -10.08
CA ALA A 293 0.27 18.39 -10.98
C ALA A 293 -0.91 17.68 -10.30
N LEU A 294 -0.76 17.29 -9.02
CA LEU A 294 -1.82 16.60 -8.29
C LEU A 294 -3.02 17.51 -8.00
N LYS A 295 -2.79 18.78 -7.62
CA LYS A 295 -3.88 19.76 -7.42
C LYS A 295 -4.66 20.01 -8.72
N ILE A 296 -3.95 20.19 -9.85
CA ILE A 296 -4.59 20.35 -11.17
C ILE A 296 -5.40 19.10 -11.53
N SER A 297 -4.82 17.91 -11.33
CA SER A 297 -5.47 16.63 -11.65
C SER A 297 -6.71 16.35 -10.78
N LEU A 298 -6.70 16.78 -9.52
CA LEU A 298 -7.86 16.67 -8.63
C LEU A 298 -8.98 17.65 -8.95
N ALA A 299 -8.63 18.85 -9.42
CA ALA A 299 -9.58 19.84 -9.89
C ALA A 299 -10.26 19.38 -11.20
N GLU A 300 -9.54 18.66 -12.04
CA GLU A 300 -10.06 18.06 -13.27
C GLU A 300 -10.98 16.86 -12.97
N LYS A 301 -12.24 16.94 -13.42
CA LYS A 301 -13.28 15.94 -13.14
C LYS A 301 -13.69 15.10 -14.34
N LEU A 302 -13.19 15.43 -15.54
CA LEU A 302 -13.59 14.77 -16.78
C LEU A 302 -12.44 14.03 -17.45
N VAL A 303 -11.24 14.61 -17.39
CA VAL A 303 -10.08 14.09 -18.12
C VAL A 303 -9.17 13.31 -17.15
N PRO A 304 -8.77 12.06 -17.49
CA PRO A 304 -7.78 11.32 -16.70
C PRO A 304 -6.40 11.97 -16.76
N SER A 305 -5.58 11.65 -15.77
CA SER A 305 -4.22 12.16 -15.68
C SER A 305 -3.23 11.09 -15.26
N LEU A 306 -1.99 11.19 -15.74
CA LEU A 306 -0.87 10.34 -15.33
C LEU A 306 0.29 11.24 -14.88
N LEU A 307 0.70 11.09 -13.63
CA LEU A 307 1.87 11.73 -13.05
C LEU A 307 3.00 10.69 -13.03
N ASN A 308 4.03 10.90 -13.84
CA ASN A 308 5.26 10.12 -13.81
C ASN A 308 6.25 10.80 -12.86
N VAL A 309 6.37 10.25 -11.65
CA VAL A 309 7.14 10.85 -10.55
C VAL A 309 8.50 10.17 -10.46
N MET A 310 9.54 10.90 -10.86
CA MET A 310 10.92 10.44 -10.74
C MET A 310 11.35 10.43 -9.28
N ILE A 311 11.87 9.30 -8.84
CA ILE A 311 12.47 9.12 -7.52
C ILE A 311 13.89 8.58 -7.64
N ASN A 312 14.65 8.64 -6.55
CA ASN A 312 16.00 8.13 -6.51
C ASN A 312 15.96 6.62 -6.81
N PRO A 313 16.69 6.12 -7.83
CA PRO A 313 16.70 4.70 -8.19
C PRO A 313 17.12 3.77 -7.05
N GLN A 314 17.88 4.31 -6.09
CA GLN A 314 18.36 3.61 -4.88
C GLN A 314 17.49 3.89 -3.64
N SER A 315 16.35 4.57 -3.78
CA SER A 315 15.43 4.77 -2.66
C SER A 315 14.88 3.42 -2.20
N ASP A 316 14.81 3.20 -0.89
CA ASP A 316 14.32 1.95 -0.32
C ASP A 316 13.56 2.18 0.99
N ARG A 317 13.04 1.10 1.57
CA ARG A 317 12.36 1.10 2.85
C ARG A 317 13.28 1.60 3.96
N LYS A 318 12.69 2.16 5.02
CA LYS A 318 13.41 2.42 6.26
C LYS A 318 14.04 1.12 6.77
N LYS A 319 15.18 1.25 7.46
CA LYS A 319 15.86 0.13 8.09
C LYS A 319 14.87 -0.65 8.98
N GLN A 320 14.84 -1.97 8.79
CA GLN A 320 14.00 -2.86 9.60
C GLN A 320 14.78 -3.34 10.83
N ASP A 321 14.11 -3.42 11.98
CA ASP A 321 14.73 -3.89 13.23
C ASP A 321 15.15 -5.36 13.15
N PHE A 322 14.46 -6.14 12.33
CA PHE A 322 14.71 -7.56 12.16
C PHE A 322 15.03 -7.89 10.70
N GLN A 323 16.15 -8.56 10.46
CA GLN A 323 16.56 -8.95 9.11
C GLN A 323 15.55 -9.88 8.43
N TRP A 324 14.81 -10.69 9.19
CA TRP A 324 13.79 -11.60 8.64
C TRP A 324 12.56 -10.86 8.07
N LEU A 325 12.42 -9.54 8.28
CA LEU A 325 11.38 -8.73 7.63
C LEU A 325 11.69 -8.46 6.15
N THR A 326 12.96 -8.57 5.75
CA THR A 326 13.43 -8.25 4.40
C THR A 326 14.08 -9.43 3.69
N ARG A 327 14.30 -10.56 4.37
CA ARG A 327 14.77 -11.79 3.74
C ARG A 327 13.66 -12.39 2.89
N SER A 328 13.90 -12.46 1.58
CA SER A 328 13.27 -13.47 0.73
C SER A 328 13.96 -14.79 1.03
N ASN A 329 13.22 -15.82 1.45
CA ASN A 329 13.73 -17.18 1.41
C ASN A 329 13.72 -17.59 -0.06
N MET A 330 14.76 -17.23 -0.80
CA MET A 330 15.09 -17.91 -2.05
C MET A 330 15.67 -19.28 -1.73
#